data_AF-A0A059LND1-F1
#
_entry.id   AF-A0A059LND1-F1
#
_cell.length_a   1.000
_cell.length_b   1.000
_cell.length_c   1.000
_cell.angle_alpha   90.00
_cell.angle_beta   90.00
_cell.angle_gamma   90.00
#
_symmetry.space_group_name_H-M   'P 1'
#
loop_
_entity.id
_entity.type
_entity.pdbx_description
1 polymer ?
#
loop_
_entity_poly.entity_id
_entity_poly.type
_entity_poly.pdbx_seq_one_letter_code
_entity_poly.pdbx_strand_id
1 'polypeptide(L)'
;MDTSINDQFVPYHAVHGSRERLLRQVLALPNHPPVVELYFLRFRASARYPTTFLGSWADQIGLLAEYYGQTQLSWRNIIFDGYVRHDPGFTFKDIVNPDFIHPTDRGHRFIVDAFVDAVRCEALALATDQPWGPRDEELLARPLPPPLMPAAGEPAQSICVAGKEAMAPWVRLNSSVDVHWEGGGRMYNMEGWYALEGPNARLDFEIDLADLPCDSMPSFRHVGVLYTRKEGKMTRGVLSCVSGCTCESQRLFSSGTGLRDKPYVHFTSAASA
;
A
#
# COMPACT_ATOMS: atom_id res chain seq x y z
N MET A 1 3.07 9.77 3.88
CA MET A 1 2.67 8.48 3.31
C MET A 1 3.82 7.96 2.45
N ASP A 2 4.23 6.70 2.59
CA ASP A 2 5.25 6.08 1.73
C ASP A 2 4.79 4.70 1.26
N THR A 3 4.73 4.51 -0.05
CA THR A 3 4.62 3.18 -0.66
C THR A 3 5.55 3.03 -1.87
N SER A 4 6.51 3.94 -2.00
CA SER A 4 7.37 4.12 -3.19
C SER A 4 8.21 2.89 -3.52
N ILE A 5 8.59 2.09 -2.52
CA ILE A 5 9.31 0.84 -2.72
C ILE A 5 8.36 -0.34 -2.97
N ASN A 6 7.19 -0.34 -2.33
CA ASN A 6 6.31 -1.51 -2.24
C ASN A 6 5.41 -1.70 -3.47
N ASP A 7 4.96 -0.61 -4.06
CA ASP A 7 3.86 -0.67 -5.02
C ASP A 7 4.31 -1.11 -6.44
N GLN A 8 5.62 -1.27 -6.67
CA GLN A 8 6.22 -1.73 -7.92
C GLN A 8 5.50 -1.13 -9.14
N PHE A 9 5.70 0.17 -9.31
CA PHE A 9 4.87 0.98 -10.19
C PHE A 9 5.32 0.89 -11.65
N VAL A 10 4.38 0.50 -12.51
CA VAL A 10 4.46 0.79 -13.95
C VAL A 10 3.77 2.14 -14.16
N PRO A 11 4.39 3.11 -14.87
CA PRO A 11 3.77 4.40 -15.14
C PRO A 11 2.35 4.26 -15.67
N TYR A 12 1.44 5.09 -15.15
CA TYR A 12 0.02 5.14 -15.54
C TYR A 12 -0.75 3.81 -15.40
N HIS A 13 -0.35 2.95 -14.47
CA HIS A 13 -1.02 1.66 -14.20
C HIS A 13 -2.12 1.78 -13.13
N ALA A 14 -2.98 0.75 -13.03
CA ALA A 14 -4.04 0.66 -12.02
C ALA A 14 -3.57 0.87 -10.57
N VAL A 15 -2.30 0.57 -10.25
CA VAL A 15 -1.76 0.78 -8.90
C VAL A 15 -1.61 2.27 -8.60
N HIS A 16 -1.32 3.13 -9.59
CA HIS A 16 -1.38 4.59 -9.40
C HIS A 16 -2.79 5.03 -9.05
N GLY A 17 -3.80 4.42 -9.69
CA GLY A 17 -5.18 4.70 -9.37
C GLY A 17 -5.54 4.33 -7.93
N SER A 18 -5.01 3.21 -7.42
CA SER A 18 -5.16 2.83 -6.01
C SER A 18 -4.47 3.81 -5.06
N ARG A 19 -3.25 4.25 -5.39
CA ARG A 19 -2.49 5.24 -4.61
C ARG A 19 -3.22 6.58 -4.54
N GLU A 20 -3.66 7.08 -5.69
CA GLU A 20 -4.43 8.30 -5.79
C GLU A 20 -5.74 8.21 -5.00
N ARG A 21 -6.46 7.08 -5.10
CA ARG A 21 -7.68 6.86 -4.31
C ARG A 21 -7.42 6.96 -2.81
N LEU A 22 -6.36 6.30 -2.32
CA LEU A 22 -5.96 6.38 -0.91
C LEU A 22 -5.62 7.81 -0.50
N LEU A 23 -4.83 8.52 -1.31
CA LEU A 23 -4.49 9.93 -1.03
C LEU A 23 -5.75 10.80 -0.94
N ARG A 24 -6.66 10.68 -1.90
CA ARG A 24 -7.95 11.41 -1.89
C ARG A 24 -8.80 11.07 -0.68
N GLN A 25 -8.86 9.80 -0.25
CA GLN A 25 -9.57 9.39 0.96
C GLN A 25 -9.01 10.08 2.20
N VAL A 26 -7.69 10.14 2.34
CA VAL A 26 -7.02 10.80 3.47
C VAL A 26 -7.29 12.30 3.44
N LEU A 27 -7.16 12.96 2.28
CA LEU A 27 -7.38 14.40 2.13
C LEU A 27 -8.85 14.81 2.33
N ALA A 28 -9.79 13.90 2.09
CA ALA A 28 -11.22 14.11 2.30
C ALA A 28 -11.69 13.82 3.75
N LEU A 29 -10.80 13.42 4.65
CA LEU A 29 -11.17 13.22 6.06
C LEU A 29 -11.61 14.55 6.70
N PRO A 30 -12.61 14.56 7.60
CA PRO A 30 -13.19 15.79 8.15
C PRO A 30 -12.20 16.71 8.88
N ASN A 31 -11.10 16.15 9.38
CA ASN A 31 -10.05 16.88 10.08
C ASN A 31 -8.90 17.35 9.16
N HIS A 32 -9.02 17.12 7.85
CA HIS A 32 -8.04 17.48 6.82
C HIS A 32 -6.59 17.25 7.26
N PRO A 33 -6.21 16.00 7.57
CA PRO A 33 -4.90 15.72 8.13
C PRO A 33 -3.79 16.17 7.15
N PRO A 34 -2.70 16.79 7.63
CA PRO A 34 -1.58 17.13 6.77
C PRO A 34 -0.94 15.85 6.22
N VAL A 35 -0.72 15.81 4.91
CA VAL A 35 -0.09 14.67 4.24
C VAL A 35 1.26 15.10 3.67
N VAL A 36 2.31 14.39 4.08
CA VAL A 36 3.64 14.51 3.48
C VAL A 36 3.95 13.23 2.73
N GLU A 37 4.21 13.33 1.44
CA GLU A 37 4.62 12.22 0.59
C GLU A 37 6.12 11.95 0.77
N LEU A 38 6.50 10.71 1.10
CA LEU A 38 7.90 10.33 1.31
C LEU A 38 8.31 9.34 0.23
N TYR A 39 9.47 9.57 -0.39
CA TYR A 39 9.99 8.70 -1.46
C TYR A 39 11.33 8.10 -1.08
N PHE A 40 11.36 6.77 -0.99
CA PHE A 40 12.59 6.03 -0.82
C PHE A 40 13.16 5.57 -2.17
N LEU A 41 14.47 5.42 -2.18
CA LEU A 41 15.26 4.95 -3.31
C LEU A 41 15.52 3.47 -3.11
N ARG A 42 15.04 2.64 -4.03
CA ARG A 42 15.39 1.22 -4.02
C ARG A 42 16.76 1.03 -4.65
N PHE A 43 17.71 0.49 -3.90
CA PHE A 43 18.99 0.07 -4.47
C PHE A 43 18.82 -1.29 -5.15
N ARG A 44 19.48 -1.48 -6.30
CA ARG A 44 19.43 -2.75 -7.02
C ARG A 44 20.71 -3.54 -6.73
N ALA A 45 20.53 -4.74 -6.17
CA ALA A 45 21.62 -5.67 -5.86
C ALA A 45 22.49 -6.05 -7.08
N SER A 46 21.94 -5.96 -8.29
CA SER A 46 22.70 -6.20 -9.52
C SER A 46 23.68 -5.05 -9.74
N ALA A 47 24.88 -5.19 -9.19
CA ALA A 47 26.02 -4.28 -9.29
C ALA A 47 26.47 -3.91 -10.72
N ARG A 48 25.77 -4.37 -11.77
CA ARG A 48 26.07 -4.03 -13.17
C ARG A 48 25.65 -2.61 -13.56
N TYR A 49 24.73 -1.99 -12.83
CA TYR A 49 24.32 -0.61 -13.10
C TYR A 49 24.26 0.15 -11.78
N PRO A 50 24.99 1.27 -11.63
CA PRO A 50 24.85 2.13 -10.47
C PRO A 50 23.39 2.56 -10.35
N THR A 51 22.88 2.65 -9.12
CA THR A 51 21.59 3.29 -8.86
C THR A 51 21.61 4.67 -9.52
N THR A 52 20.76 4.90 -10.51
CA THR A 52 20.64 6.19 -11.16
C THR A 52 19.72 7.08 -10.34
N PHE A 53 19.83 8.39 -10.50
CA PHE A 53 18.90 9.33 -9.88
C PHE A 53 17.45 8.96 -10.27
N LEU A 54 17.21 8.73 -11.56
CA LEU A 54 15.89 8.32 -12.05
C LEU A 54 15.54 6.83 -11.80
N GLY A 55 16.29 6.15 -10.94
CA GLY A 55 16.12 4.72 -10.64
C GLY A 55 15.06 4.39 -9.60
N SER A 56 14.35 5.39 -9.06
CA SER A 56 13.24 5.22 -8.11
C SER A 56 11.89 5.47 -8.76
N TRP A 57 10.84 5.06 -8.07
CA TRP A 57 9.45 5.38 -8.42
C TRP A 57 9.00 6.72 -7.85
N ALA A 58 9.93 7.54 -7.34
CA ALA A 58 9.64 8.84 -6.73
C ALA A 58 8.96 9.79 -7.72
N ASP A 59 9.35 9.76 -8.99
CA ASP A 59 8.83 10.68 -10.01
C ASP A 59 7.32 10.45 -10.27
N GLN A 60 6.86 9.19 -10.17
CA GLN A 60 5.45 8.86 -10.40
C GLN A 60 4.56 9.25 -9.21
N ILE A 61 5.06 9.12 -7.98
CA ILE A 61 4.32 9.59 -6.81
C ILE A 61 4.42 11.11 -6.70
N GLY A 62 5.56 11.69 -7.10
CA GLY A 62 5.75 13.13 -7.22
C GLY A 62 4.70 13.80 -8.09
N LEU A 63 4.32 13.18 -9.21
CA LEU A 63 3.22 13.64 -10.04
C LEU A 63 1.90 13.79 -9.26
N LEU A 64 1.56 12.82 -8.42
CA LEU A 64 0.35 12.89 -7.58
C LEU A 64 0.49 13.97 -6.51
N ALA A 65 1.65 14.05 -5.85
CA ALA A 65 1.90 15.08 -4.85
C ALA A 65 1.76 16.49 -5.45
N GLU A 66 2.34 16.72 -6.62
CA GLU A 66 2.22 17.99 -7.36
C GLU A 66 0.77 18.28 -7.76
N TYR A 67 0.05 17.29 -8.30
CA TYR A 67 -1.33 17.45 -8.72
C TYR A 67 -2.28 17.81 -7.56
N TYR A 68 -2.05 17.24 -6.38
CA TYR A 68 -2.84 17.49 -5.17
C TYR A 68 -2.24 18.56 -4.24
N GLY A 69 -1.15 19.22 -4.63
CA GLY A 69 -0.49 20.25 -3.81
C GLY A 69 0.07 19.74 -2.48
N GLN A 70 0.55 18.50 -2.43
CA GLN A 70 1.10 17.88 -1.23
C GLN A 70 2.61 18.09 -1.10
N THR A 71 3.07 18.31 0.13
CA THR A 71 4.50 18.38 0.43
C THR A 71 5.15 17.03 0.18
N GLN A 72 6.36 17.05 -0.40
CA GLN A 72 7.09 15.84 -0.74
C GLN A 72 8.53 15.87 -0.26
N LEU A 73 9.00 14.75 0.31
CA LEU A 73 10.39 14.56 0.71
C LEU A 73 10.97 13.35 -0.01
N SER A 74 12.05 13.59 -0.77
CA SER A 74 12.72 12.59 -1.57
C SER A 74 14.02 12.17 -0.89
N TRP A 75 14.08 10.93 -0.40
CA TRP A 75 15.31 10.36 0.15
C TRP A 75 16.43 10.36 -0.89
N ARG A 76 16.09 10.11 -2.15
CA ARG A 76 17.01 10.25 -3.29
C ARG A 76 17.64 11.65 -3.31
N ASN A 77 16.86 12.72 -3.21
CA ASN A 77 17.40 14.08 -3.31
C ASN A 77 18.36 14.38 -2.15
N ILE A 78 18.12 13.79 -0.98
CA ILE A 78 18.94 13.98 0.22
C ILE A 78 20.29 13.26 0.09
N ILE A 79 20.31 12.01 -0.39
CA ILE A 79 21.51 11.16 -0.32
C ILE A 79 22.30 11.06 -1.62
N PHE A 80 21.69 11.33 -2.78
CA PHE A 80 22.24 10.88 -4.06
C PHE A 80 23.56 11.56 -4.42
N ASP A 81 23.65 12.87 -4.19
CA ASP A 81 24.87 13.63 -4.51
C ASP A 81 26.06 13.15 -3.66
N GLY A 82 25.89 13.04 -2.35
CA GLY A 82 26.92 12.49 -1.45
C GLY A 82 27.29 11.04 -1.80
N TYR A 83 26.30 10.23 -2.21
CA TYR A 83 26.53 8.85 -2.64
C TYR A 83 27.39 8.76 -3.92
N VAL A 84 27.08 9.58 -4.94
CA VAL A 84 27.83 9.63 -6.20
C VAL A 84 29.25 10.18 -5.99
N ARG A 85 29.42 11.16 -5.10
CA ARG A 85 30.73 11.73 -4.75
C ARG A 85 31.56 10.83 -3.82
N HIS A 86 30.98 9.74 -3.32
CA HIS A 86 31.58 8.86 -2.31
C HIS A 86 31.99 9.62 -1.04
N ASP A 87 31.17 10.58 -0.63
CA ASP A 87 31.40 11.31 0.61
C ASP A 87 31.37 10.36 1.82
N PRO A 88 32.23 10.57 2.84
CA PRO A 88 32.17 9.78 4.06
C PRO A 88 30.77 9.78 4.68
N GLY A 89 30.22 8.59 4.97
CA GLY A 89 28.87 8.43 5.50
C GLY A 89 27.76 8.34 4.46
N PHE A 90 28.09 8.46 3.17
CA PHE A 90 27.16 8.28 2.06
C PHE A 90 27.47 7.03 1.22
N THR A 91 28.28 6.09 1.73
CA THR A 91 28.50 4.83 1.00
C THR A 91 27.24 3.96 1.04
N PHE A 92 27.13 3.00 0.12
CA PHE A 92 26.02 2.05 0.11
C PHE A 92 25.79 1.40 1.49
N LYS A 93 26.87 0.95 2.16
CA LYS A 93 26.81 0.29 3.47
C LYS A 93 26.44 1.24 4.60
N ASP A 94 26.67 2.54 4.42
CA ASP A 94 26.29 3.55 5.40
C ASP A 94 24.79 3.85 5.34
N ILE A 95 24.17 3.71 4.17
CA ILE A 95 22.79 4.17 3.92
C ILE A 95 21.79 3.01 3.92
N VAL A 96 22.17 1.83 3.42
CA VAL A 96 21.27 0.68 3.22
C VAL A 96 21.87 -0.60 3.76
N ASN A 97 21.01 -1.44 4.32
CA ASN A 97 21.36 -2.79 4.75
C ASN A 97 21.78 -3.66 3.55
N PRO A 98 22.45 -4.82 3.80
CA PRO A 98 22.85 -5.75 2.74
C PRO A 98 21.70 -6.31 1.87
N ASP A 99 20.44 -6.08 2.24
CA ASP A 99 19.26 -6.45 1.45
C ASP A 99 18.91 -5.43 0.34
N PHE A 100 19.65 -4.32 0.24
CA PHE A 100 19.50 -3.27 -0.78
C PHE A 100 18.16 -2.52 -0.74
N ILE A 101 17.34 -2.70 0.29
CA ILE A 101 15.99 -2.14 0.37
C ILE A 101 15.83 -1.35 1.67
N HIS A 102 16.23 -1.94 2.79
CA HIS A 102 15.97 -1.35 4.10
C HIS A 102 17.11 -0.40 4.48
N PRO A 103 16.81 0.85 4.87
CA PRO A 103 17.84 1.76 5.35
C PRO A 103 18.55 1.22 6.59
N THR A 104 19.81 1.59 6.77
CA THR A 104 20.48 1.48 8.07
C THR A 104 19.90 2.53 9.04
N ASP A 105 20.31 2.51 10.31
CA ASP A 105 19.99 3.59 11.26
C ASP A 105 20.37 4.98 10.73
N ARG A 106 21.53 5.09 10.07
CA ARG A 106 21.97 6.33 9.44
C ARG A 106 21.11 6.67 8.22
N GLY A 107 20.76 5.69 7.40
CA GLY A 107 19.84 5.86 6.28
C GLY A 107 18.48 6.41 6.71
N HIS A 108 17.92 5.87 7.79
CA HIS A 108 16.70 6.36 8.42
C HIS A 108 16.87 7.78 8.96
N ARG A 109 18.01 8.09 9.58
CA ARG A 109 18.28 9.42 10.12
C ARG A 109 18.24 10.51 9.04
N PHE A 110 18.73 10.26 7.83
CA PHE A 110 18.65 11.24 6.74
C PHE A 110 17.23 11.70 6.41
N ILE A 111 16.26 10.77 6.36
CA ILE A 111 14.87 11.14 6.05
C ILE A 111 14.16 11.76 7.26
N VAL A 112 14.49 11.33 8.48
CA VAL A 112 13.97 11.94 9.71
C VAL A 112 14.46 13.37 9.86
N ASP A 113 15.75 13.62 9.65
CA ASP A 113 16.33 14.97 9.73
C ASP A 113 15.69 15.90 8.70
N ALA A 114 15.47 15.44 7.46
CA ALA A 114 14.77 16.21 6.44
C ALA A 114 13.30 16.49 6.77
N PHE A 115 12.59 15.53 7.38
CA PHE A 115 11.22 15.75 7.83
C PHE A 115 11.14 16.76 8.98
N VAL A 116 12.03 16.63 9.97
CA VAL A 116 12.12 17.59 11.08
C VAL A 116 12.46 18.99 10.58
N ASP A 117 13.36 19.10 9.62
CA ASP A 117 13.73 20.38 9.00
C ASP A 117 12.56 21.01 8.25
N ALA A 118 11.81 20.22 7.45
CA ALA A 118 10.61 20.69 6.76
C ALA A 118 9.54 21.22 7.75
N VAL A 119 9.30 20.50 8.85
CA VAL A 119 8.36 20.94 9.90
C VAL A 119 8.84 22.24 10.56
N ARG A 120 10.14 22.37 10.83
CA ARG A 120 10.71 23.61 11.41
C ARG A 120 10.59 24.79 10.46
N CYS A 121 10.86 24.58 9.18
CA CYS A 121 10.71 25.61 8.15
C CYS A 121 9.25 26.07 8.04
N GLU A 122 8.30 25.13 8.02
CA GLU A 122 6.87 25.45 7.99
C GLU A 122 6.42 26.19 9.25
N ALA A 123 6.82 25.72 10.42
CA ALA A 123 6.50 26.39 11.68
C ALA A 123 7.07 27.81 11.76
N LEU A 124 8.28 28.02 11.25
CA LEU A 124 8.87 29.35 11.15
C LEU A 124 8.07 30.23 10.19
N ALA A 125 7.76 29.75 8.99
CA ALA A 125 7.00 30.50 8.00
C ALA A 125 5.63 30.94 8.55
N LEU A 126 4.91 30.03 9.21
CA LEU A 126 3.64 30.32 9.88
C LEU A 126 3.78 31.34 11.04
N ALA A 127 4.93 31.38 11.69
CA ALA A 127 5.20 32.34 12.77
C ALA A 127 5.68 33.71 12.25
N THR A 128 6.11 33.81 10.99
CA THR A 128 6.74 35.02 10.45
C THR A 128 5.99 35.61 9.27
N ASP A 129 6.23 35.10 8.07
CA ASP A 129 5.92 35.73 6.79
C ASP A 129 4.67 35.15 6.13
N GLN A 130 4.25 33.96 6.55
CA GLN A 130 3.10 33.24 6.00
C GLN A 130 2.17 32.75 7.12
N PRO A 131 1.69 33.64 8.02
CA PRO A 131 0.77 33.22 9.07
C PRO A 131 -0.52 32.66 8.48
N TRP A 132 -1.00 31.56 9.07
CA TRP A 132 -2.28 30.95 8.71
C TRP A 132 -3.41 31.98 8.80
N GLY A 133 -4.24 32.04 7.77
CA GLY A 133 -5.32 33.02 7.69
C GLY A 133 -6.50 32.59 6.81
N PRO A 134 -7.41 33.54 6.52
CA PRO A 134 -8.65 33.24 5.79
C PRO A 134 -8.43 32.62 4.40
N ARG A 135 -7.29 32.92 3.75
CA ARG A 135 -6.95 32.32 2.46
C ARG A 135 -6.66 30.83 2.59
N ASP A 136 -6.02 30.40 3.68
CA ASP A 136 -5.69 28.99 3.90
C ASP A 136 -6.96 28.19 4.21
N GLU A 137 -7.88 28.77 4.99
CA GLU A 137 -9.22 28.21 5.21
C GLU A 137 -9.99 28.07 3.89
N GLU A 138 -9.93 29.08 3.01
CA GLU A 138 -10.54 29.01 1.69
C GLU A 138 -9.91 27.91 0.84
N LEU A 139 -8.58 27.77 0.85
CA LEU A 139 -7.87 26.71 0.14
C LEU A 139 -8.27 25.33 0.69
N LEU A 140 -8.36 25.18 2.00
CA LEU A 140 -8.73 23.94 2.69
C LEU A 140 -10.18 23.52 2.41
N ALA A 141 -11.08 24.49 2.30
CA ALA A 141 -12.49 24.27 2.00
C ALA A 141 -12.79 23.95 0.53
N ARG A 142 -11.80 24.11 -0.38
CA ARG A 142 -12.00 23.78 -1.79
C ARG A 142 -12.23 22.27 -1.96
N PRO A 143 -13.14 21.87 -2.86
CA PRO A 143 -13.24 20.47 -3.22
C PRO A 143 -11.92 20.00 -3.84
N LEU A 144 -11.55 18.75 -3.57
CA LEU A 144 -10.41 18.13 -4.23
C LEU A 144 -10.56 18.21 -5.76
N PRO A 145 -9.47 18.40 -6.51
CA PRO A 145 -9.53 18.36 -7.98
C PRO A 145 -10.12 17.02 -8.46
N PRO A 146 -10.58 16.88 -9.71
CA PRO A 146 -10.98 15.58 -10.23
C PRO A 146 -9.81 14.58 -10.17
N PRO A 147 -10.06 13.26 -10.20
CA PRO A 147 -8.97 12.29 -10.26
C PRO A 147 -8.12 12.49 -11.51
N LEU A 148 -6.80 12.46 -11.35
CA LEU A 148 -5.81 12.46 -12.42
C LEU A 148 -5.89 11.15 -13.22
N MET A 149 -6.01 10.02 -12.53
CA MET A 149 -6.19 8.71 -13.16
C MET A 149 -7.69 8.41 -13.30
N PRO A 150 -8.19 8.05 -14.50
CA PRO A 150 -9.61 7.72 -14.69
C PRO A 150 -10.11 6.59 -13.76
N ALA A 151 -9.23 5.63 -13.45
CA ALA A 151 -9.54 4.52 -12.56
C ALA A 151 -9.60 4.93 -11.07
N ALA A 152 -9.16 6.13 -10.70
CA ALA A 152 -9.18 6.67 -9.34
C ALA A 152 -10.43 7.51 -9.04
N GLY A 153 -11.56 7.20 -9.73
CA GLY A 153 -12.89 7.72 -9.41
C GLY A 153 -13.24 7.65 -7.92
N GLU A 154 -14.41 8.15 -7.53
CA GLU A 154 -14.80 8.26 -6.11
C GLU A 154 -14.38 7.05 -5.28
N PRO A 155 -13.88 7.27 -4.06
CA PRO A 155 -13.35 6.20 -3.25
C PRO A 155 -14.40 5.12 -3.10
N ALA A 156 -14.17 3.97 -3.75
CA ALA A 156 -14.96 2.79 -3.49
C ALA A 156 -14.87 2.56 -1.98
N GLN A 157 -16.00 2.58 -1.29
CA GLN A 157 -16.01 2.21 0.12
C GLN A 157 -15.50 0.77 0.17
N SER A 158 -14.31 0.60 0.73
CA SER A 158 -13.70 -0.70 0.90
C SER A 158 -13.83 -1.10 2.35
N ILE A 159 -14.36 -2.29 2.58
CA ILE A 159 -14.40 -2.86 3.93
C ILE A 159 -13.26 -3.87 4.00
N CYS A 160 -12.30 -3.61 4.90
CA CYS A 160 -11.28 -4.59 5.25
C CYS A 160 -11.76 -5.30 6.51
N VAL A 161 -12.02 -6.60 6.41
CA VAL A 161 -12.39 -7.42 7.57
C VAL A 161 -11.25 -8.38 7.87
N ALA A 162 -10.74 -8.26 9.08
CA ALA A 162 -9.67 -9.09 9.62
C ALA A 162 -9.99 -9.43 11.07
N GLY A 163 -9.45 -10.55 11.55
CA GLY A 163 -9.75 -11.08 12.88
C GLY A 163 -10.90 -12.10 12.87
N LYS A 164 -10.88 -13.02 13.85
CA LYS A 164 -11.77 -14.19 13.85
C LYS A 164 -13.22 -13.77 13.96
N GLU A 165 -13.50 -12.90 14.91
CA GLU A 165 -14.85 -12.47 15.28
C GLU A 165 -15.46 -11.62 14.16
N ALA A 166 -14.67 -10.74 13.55
CA ALA A 166 -15.12 -9.89 12.45
C ALA A 166 -15.40 -10.69 11.17
N MET A 167 -14.61 -11.74 10.90
CA MET A 167 -14.81 -12.61 9.73
C MET A 167 -15.87 -13.70 9.97
N ALA A 168 -16.20 -14.03 11.21
CA ALA A 168 -17.10 -15.14 11.57
C ALA A 168 -18.45 -15.13 10.84
N PRO A 169 -19.13 -13.97 10.61
CA PRO A 169 -20.38 -13.94 9.85
C PRO A 169 -20.24 -14.47 8.42
N TRP A 170 -19.04 -14.34 7.84
CA TRP A 170 -18.78 -14.66 6.44
C TRP A 170 -18.11 -16.02 6.27
N VAL A 171 -17.61 -16.67 7.32
CA VAL A 171 -16.95 -17.97 7.19
C VAL A 171 -17.99 -19.09 7.33
N ARG A 172 -18.10 -19.94 6.30
CA ARG A 172 -18.96 -21.12 6.33
C ARG A 172 -18.21 -22.30 6.92
N LEU A 173 -18.14 -22.37 8.26
CA LEU A 173 -17.42 -23.43 8.96
C LEU A 173 -17.96 -24.84 8.65
N ASN A 174 -19.26 -24.97 8.42
CA ASN A 174 -19.89 -26.26 8.11
C ASN A 174 -19.51 -26.81 6.73
N SER A 175 -19.08 -25.95 5.80
CA SER A 175 -18.59 -26.36 4.48
C SER A 175 -17.07 -26.27 4.34
N SER A 176 -16.40 -25.62 5.30
CA SER A 176 -14.95 -25.58 5.39
C SER A 176 -14.39 -26.92 5.89
N VAL A 177 -13.26 -27.33 5.36
CA VAL A 177 -12.64 -28.64 5.59
C VAL A 177 -11.18 -28.45 5.98
N ASP A 178 -10.76 -29.05 7.10
CA ASP A 178 -9.37 -29.07 7.56
C ASP A 178 -8.70 -27.68 7.70
N VAL A 179 -9.50 -26.68 8.10
CA VAL A 179 -9.02 -25.33 8.41
C VAL A 179 -9.29 -24.96 9.86
N HIS A 180 -8.39 -24.20 10.46
CA HIS A 180 -8.53 -23.69 11.83
C HIS A 180 -8.05 -22.25 11.90
N TRP A 181 -8.58 -21.50 12.87
CA TRP A 181 -8.10 -20.15 13.15
C TRP A 181 -6.88 -20.23 14.07
N GLU A 182 -5.80 -19.55 13.70
CA GLU A 182 -4.66 -19.30 14.58
C GLU A 182 -4.55 -17.80 14.83
N GLY A 183 -4.60 -17.41 16.11
CA GLY A 183 -4.39 -16.04 16.58
C GLY A 183 -3.11 -15.93 17.40
N GLY A 184 -2.58 -14.72 17.54
CA GLY A 184 -1.44 -14.46 18.45
C GLY A 184 -0.09 -15.07 18.04
N GLY A 185 0.17 -15.27 16.74
CA GLY A 185 1.46 -15.78 16.25
C GLY A 185 2.64 -14.91 16.72
N ARG A 186 3.72 -15.55 17.22
CA ARG A 186 4.91 -14.87 17.79
C ARG A 186 5.71 -14.00 16.81
N MET A 187 5.49 -14.17 15.51
CA MET A 187 6.18 -13.42 14.45
C MET A 187 5.12 -12.68 13.64
N TYR A 188 5.11 -11.34 13.76
CA TYR A 188 4.20 -10.40 13.09
C TYR A 188 2.74 -10.35 13.57
N ASN A 189 2.34 -11.05 14.64
CA ASN A 189 0.94 -11.08 15.14
C ASN A 189 -0.08 -11.38 14.03
N MET A 190 0.30 -12.20 13.05
CA MET A 190 -0.59 -12.55 11.96
C MET A 190 -1.63 -13.52 12.46
N GLU A 191 -2.88 -13.07 12.49
CA GLU A 191 -4.03 -13.91 12.77
C GLU A 191 -4.73 -14.27 11.47
N GLY A 192 -5.20 -15.51 11.36
CA GLY A 192 -5.86 -15.95 10.15
C GLY A 192 -6.31 -17.40 10.20
N TRP A 193 -6.91 -17.83 9.10
CA TRP A 193 -7.27 -19.23 8.87
C TRP A 193 -6.10 -19.98 8.23
N TYR A 194 -5.81 -21.15 8.80
CA TYR A 194 -4.73 -22.04 8.38
C TYR A 194 -5.29 -23.39 7.97
N ALA A 195 -4.84 -23.89 6.82
CA ALA A 195 -5.03 -25.27 6.42
C ALA A 195 -4.10 -26.18 7.24
N LEU A 196 -4.64 -27.27 7.78
CA LEU A 196 -3.84 -28.34 8.39
C LEU A 196 -3.09 -29.13 7.31
N GLU A 197 -2.12 -29.96 7.74
CA GLU A 197 -1.36 -30.82 6.83
C GLU A 197 -2.28 -31.81 6.11
N GLY A 198 -2.55 -31.57 4.83
CA GLY A 198 -3.34 -32.48 4.00
C GLY A 198 -3.67 -31.88 2.63
N PRO A 199 -3.78 -32.70 1.56
CA PRO A 199 -4.37 -32.23 0.33
C PRO A 199 -5.87 -31.95 0.54
N ASN A 200 -6.40 -30.90 -0.09
CA ASN A 200 -7.83 -30.54 -0.14
C ASN A 200 -8.42 -29.76 1.05
N ALA A 201 -7.61 -29.17 1.94
CA ALA A 201 -8.13 -28.20 2.89
C ALA A 201 -8.85 -27.05 2.16
N ARG A 202 -10.02 -26.66 2.68
CA ARG A 202 -10.92 -25.69 2.05
C ARG A 202 -11.48 -24.72 3.09
N LEU A 203 -11.43 -23.44 2.78
CA LEU A 203 -12.08 -22.39 3.54
C LEU A 203 -13.11 -21.72 2.63
N ASP A 204 -14.37 -21.81 3.02
CA ASP A 204 -15.48 -21.21 2.27
C ASP A 204 -15.91 -19.91 2.94
N PHE A 205 -16.02 -18.86 2.14
CA PHE A 205 -16.59 -17.57 2.55
C PHE A 205 -17.90 -17.33 1.82
N GLU A 206 -18.88 -16.77 2.52
CA GLU A 206 -20.11 -16.25 1.94
C GLU A 206 -20.26 -14.79 2.37
N ILE A 207 -20.30 -13.90 1.38
CA ILE A 207 -20.45 -12.47 1.59
C ILE A 207 -21.81 -12.11 1.01
N ASP A 208 -22.79 -11.85 1.87
CA ASP A 208 -24.02 -11.21 1.44
C ASP A 208 -23.74 -9.71 1.27
N LEU A 209 -23.98 -9.19 0.07
CA LEU A 209 -23.80 -7.77 -0.21
C LEU A 209 -24.81 -6.91 0.57
N ALA A 210 -25.95 -7.48 0.97
CA ALA A 210 -26.93 -6.81 1.82
C ALA A 210 -26.44 -6.61 3.26
N ASP A 211 -25.48 -7.42 3.72
CA ASP A 211 -24.87 -7.28 5.05
C ASP A 211 -23.79 -6.19 5.09
N LEU A 212 -23.41 -5.65 3.93
CA LEU A 212 -22.44 -4.56 3.86
C LEU A 212 -23.15 -3.24 4.21
N PRO A 213 -22.59 -2.39 5.09
CA PRO A 213 -23.19 -1.14 5.58
C PRO A 213 -23.29 -0.01 4.52
N CYS A 214 -23.62 -0.34 3.28
CA CYS A 214 -23.47 0.53 2.13
C CYS A 214 -24.78 0.64 1.35
N ASP A 215 -25.72 1.47 1.83
CA ASP A 215 -26.99 1.79 1.15
C ASP A 215 -26.81 2.46 -0.23
N SER A 216 -25.58 2.81 -0.62
CA SER A 216 -25.28 3.65 -1.79
C SER A 216 -24.21 3.08 -2.74
N MET A 217 -23.88 1.79 -2.69
CA MET A 217 -22.87 1.20 -3.58
C MET A 217 -23.49 0.40 -4.74
N PRO A 218 -23.82 1.03 -5.89
CA PRO A 218 -24.46 0.36 -7.02
C PRO A 218 -23.57 -0.66 -7.75
N SER A 219 -22.32 -0.88 -7.33
CA SER A 219 -21.53 -1.99 -7.85
C SER A 219 -20.37 -2.34 -6.91
N PHE A 220 -20.60 -3.27 -5.98
CA PHE A 220 -19.49 -3.93 -5.29
C PHE A 220 -18.76 -4.82 -6.30
N ARG A 221 -17.70 -4.31 -6.94
CA ARG A 221 -17.06 -5.01 -8.05
C ARG A 221 -15.96 -5.96 -7.63
N HIS A 222 -15.37 -5.83 -6.45
CA HIS A 222 -14.12 -6.52 -6.12
C HIS A 222 -14.12 -7.08 -4.69
N VAL A 223 -13.91 -8.39 -4.58
CA VAL A 223 -13.45 -9.03 -3.34
C VAL A 223 -11.93 -9.16 -3.43
N GLY A 224 -11.22 -9.05 -2.30
CA GLY A 224 -9.78 -9.29 -2.22
C GLY A 224 -9.50 -10.25 -1.07
N VAL A 225 -8.58 -11.19 -1.28
CA VAL A 225 -8.12 -12.10 -0.21
C VAL A 225 -6.64 -11.84 0.03
N LEU A 226 -6.31 -11.50 1.28
CA LEU A 226 -4.93 -11.42 1.74
C LEU A 226 -4.52 -12.81 2.27
N TYR A 227 -3.35 -13.28 1.85
CA TYR A 227 -2.81 -14.56 2.30
C TYR A 227 -1.30 -14.47 2.52
N THR A 228 -0.79 -15.29 3.43
CA THR A 228 0.62 -15.30 3.79
C THR A 228 1.45 -16.10 2.79
N ARG A 229 2.59 -15.54 2.41
CA ARG A 229 3.65 -16.26 1.69
C ARG A 229 4.81 -16.47 2.65
N LYS A 230 5.24 -17.71 2.79
CA LYS A 230 6.32 -18.11 3.71
C LYS A 230 7.26 -19.03 2.96
N GLU A 231 8.56 -18.73 3.01
CA GLU A 231 9.58 -19.61 2.46
C GLU A 231 9.52 -20.99 3.16
N GLY A 232 9.44 -22.06 2.37
CA GLY A 232 9.35 -23.43 2.88
C GLY A 232 8.31 -24.29 2.15
N LYS A 233 7.92 -25.40 2.80
CA LYS A 233 6.99 -26.43 2.29
C LYS A 233 5.52 -26.00 2.31
N MET A 234 5.20 -24.73 2.03
CA MET A 234 3.81 -24.31 2.00
C MET A 234 3.13 -24.79 0.71
N THR A 235 1.84 -25.11 0.82
CA THR A 235 1.02 -25.71 -0.24
C THR A 235 0.57 -24.66 -1.27
N ARG A 236 0.16 -25.12 -2.46
CA ARG A 236 -0.50 -24.28 -3.46
C ARG A 236 -1.98 -24.22 -3.13
N GLY A 237 -2.56 -23.02 -3.19
CA GLY A 237 -4.00 -22.83 -3.04
C GLY A 237 -4.66 -22.50 -4.39
N VAL A 238 -5.97 -22.66 -4.44
CA VAL A 238 -6.80 -22.12 -5.52
C VAL A 238 -7.91 -21.32 -4.88
N LEU A 239 -8.18 -20.15 -5.44
CA LEU A 239 -9.25 -19.28 -5.03
C LEU A 239 -10.23 -19.15 -6.20
N SER A 240 -11.51 -19.47 -5.97
CA SER A 240 -12.55 -19.54 -7.00
C SER A 240 -13.93 -19.19 -6.44
N CYS A 241 -14.82 -18.68 -7.29
CA CYS A 241 -16.23 -18.48 -6.99
C CYS A 241 -16.95 -19.84 -7.01
N VAL A 242 -17.82 -20.05 -6.02
CA VAL A 242 -18.64 -21.27 -5.91
C VAL A 242 -20.06 -21.01 -6.39
N SER A 243 -20.69 -19.94 -5.89
CA SER A 243 -22.06 -19.56 -6.22
C SER A 243 -22.27 -18.05 -6.07
N GLY A 244 -23.21 -17.47 -6.82
CA GLY A 244 -23.60 -16.05 -6.69
C GLY A 244 -22.56 -15.03 -7.19
N CYS A 245 -21.40 -15.49 -7.67
CA CYS A 245 -20.37 -14.64 -8.26
C CYS A 245 -19.69 -15.34 -9.45
N THR A 246 -19.07 -14.56 -10.32
CA THR A 246 -18.24 -15.07 -11.41
C THR A 246 -16.81 -14.60 -11.19
N CYS A 247 -15.86 -15.53 -11.16
CA CYS A 247 -14.46 -15.18 -11.23
C CYS A 247 -13.60 -16.25 -11.89
N GLU A 248 -12.47 -15.82 -12.45
CA GLU A 248 -11.44 -16.73 -12.89
C GLU A 248 -10.75 -17.36 -11.67
N SER A 249 -10.51 -18.68 -11.74
CA SER A 249 -9.78 -19.39 -10.69
C SER A 249 -8.35 -18.87 -10.59
N GLN A 250 -7.97 -18.34 -9.44
CA GLN A 250 -6.64 -17.79 -9.19
C GLN A 250 -5.79 -18.79 -8.41
N ARG A 251 -4.60 -19.07 -8.90
CA ARG A 251 -3.62 -19.90 -8.19
C ARG A 251 -2.89 -19.06 -7.15
N LEU A 252 -2.94 -19.52 -5.90
CA LEU A 252 -2.23 -18.90 -4.80
C LEU A 252 -0.90 -19.64 -4.57
N PHE A 253 0.21 -18.93 -4.74
CA PHE A 253 1.54 -19.48 -4.52
C PHE A 253 2.08 -18.97 -3.20
N SER A 254 2.27 -19.88 -2.25
CA SER A 254 2.79 -19.58 -0.91
C SER A 254 4.32 -19.50 -0.88
N SER A 255 5.01 -20.18 -1.80
CA SER A 255 6.46 -20.09 -2.02
C SER A 255 6.75 -19.18 -3.22
N GLY A 256 7.33 -18.00 -2.98
CA GLY A 256 7.93 -17.18 -4.03
C GLY A 256 9.38 -16.93 -3.67
N THR A 257 10.32 -17.38 -4.51
CA THR A 257 11.71 -16.92 -4.43
C THR A 257 11.75 -15.48 -4.93
N GLY A 258 11.45 -14.54 -4.04
CA GLY A 258 11.47 -13.10 -4.29
C GLY A 258 10.10 -12.44 -4.40
N LEU A 259 10.04 -11.19 -3.93
CA LEU A 259 8.91 -10.24 -3.95
C LEU A 259 8.38 -9.88 -5.37
N ARG A 260 8.66 -10.66 -6.42
CA ARG A 260 8.42 -10.24 -7.81
C ARG A 260 7.06 -10.63 -8.41
N ASP A 261 6.30 -11.55 -7.81
CA ASP A 261 5.00 -11.96 -8.37
C ASP A 261 3.87 -11.65 -7.39
N LYS A 262 3.00 -10.67 -7.69
CA LYS A 262 2.07 -10.03 -6.74
C LYS A 262 0.95 -10.96 -6.22
N PRO A 263 0.43 -10.80 -4.98
CA PRO A 263 -0.81 -11.41 -4.50
C PRO A 263 -1.91 -10.34 -4.40
N TYR A 264 -2.44 -9.92 -5.53
CA TYR A 264 -3.77 -9.29 -5.54
C TYR A 264 -4.62 -10.14 -6.46
N VAL A 265 -5.51 -10.93 -5.87
CA VAL A 265 -6.56 -11.58 -6.64
C VAL A 265 -7.65 -10.54 -6.85
N HIS A 266 -7.76 -10.06 -8.09
CA HIS A 266 -8.87 -9.23 -8.52
C HIS A 266 -10.04 -10.14 -8.92
N PHE A 267 -11.20 -9.88 -8.36
CA PHE A 267 -12.47 -10.43 -8.86
C PHE A 267 -13.31 -9.31 -9.44
N THR A 268 -14.08 -9.59 -10.47
CA THR A 268 -15.15 -8.70 -10.95
C THR A 268 -16.47 -9.40 -10.70
N SER A 269 -17.30 -8.92 -9.78
CA SER A 269 -18.70 -9.36 -9.78
C SER A 269 -19.34 -8.82 -11.07
N ALA A 270 -19.89 -9.72 -11.88
CA ALA A 270 -20.89 -9.31 -12.85
C ALA A 270 -22.17 -9.14 -12.06
N ALA A 271 -22.69 -7.92 -11.96
CA ALA A 271 -24.08 -7.73 -11.57
C ALA A 271 -24.91 -8.49 -12.62
N SER A 272 -25.56 -9.57 -12.21
CA SER A 272 -26.64 -10.14 -13.01
C SER A 272 -27.72 -9.06 -13.10
N ALA A 273 -27.99 -8.62 -14.33
CA ALA A 273 -29.09 -7.71 -14.64
C ALA A 273 -30.44 -8.30 -14.21
#